data_AF-A0A1M6BA19-F1
#
_entry.id   AF-A0A1M6BA19-F1
#
_cell.length_a   1.000
_cell.length_b   1.000
_cell.length_c   1.000
_cell.angle_alpha   90.00
_cell.angle_beta   90.00
_cell.angle_gamma   90.00
#
_symmetry.space_group_name_H-M   'P 1'
#
loop_
_entity.id
_entity.type
_entity.pdbx_description
1 polymer ?
#
loop_
_entity_poly.entity_id
_entity_poly.type
_entity_poly.pdbx_seq_one_letter_code
_entity_poly.pdbx_strand_id
1 'polypeptide(L)'
;MFRGINRLVILIFVLSAIYPAGVFANSAEPPGFTIIVSNPPADLSLYILFPDEQGVAPILLSKEGKGWEAYYRFYYHMNPTRSKNLEKAVLKVQSDEKSFQCPLPTTTFKMYNNLLTLDLEQESLKIGQSPLRVPLLVSMRVVFTLIIEGLIFILFGYRKKDSWITFFIINLITQGGLNVLLTGPDLANYWVIAFIFSEIIVIVTEAIAFASLVKEFKKRKAVLYAILANIASLIAGGLLISYLPV
;
A
#
# COMPACT_ATOMS: atom_id res chain seq x y z
N MET A 1 7.09 19.34 34.15
CA MET A 1 6.31 18.65 33.10
C MET A 1 6.59 19.15 31.67
N PHE A 2 6.91 20.44 31.45
CA PHE A 2 7.20 20.99 30.10
C PHE A 2 8.56 20.61 29.47
N ARG A 3 9.55 20.17 30.26
CA ARG A 3 10.89 19.82 29.74
C ARG A 3 10.94 18.55 28.88
N GLY A 4 10.03 17.60 29.09
CA GLY A 4 9.99 16.34 28.30
C GLY A 4 9.36 16.51 26.92
N ILE A 5 8.33 17.35 26.82
CA ILE A 5 7.59 17.62 25.57
C ILE A 5 8.50 18.29 24.54
N ASN A 6 9.34 19.25 24.95
CA ASN A 6 10.26 19.92 24.02
C ASN A 6 11.32 18.96 23.44
N ARG A 7 11.82 17.99 24.22
CA ARG A 7 12.81 17.02 23.74
C ARG A 7 12.22 16.05 22.72
N LEU A 8 10.96 15.64 22.91
CA LEU A 8 10.25 14.77 21.98
C LEU A 8 9.95 15.47 20.65
N VAL A 9 9.51 16.73 20.69
CA VAL A 9 9.27 17.56 19.49
C VAL A 9 10.55 17.73 18.69
N ILE A 10 11.68 18.00 19.36
CA ILE A 10 12.99 18.11 18.71
C ILE A 10 13.39 16.77 18.09
N LEU A 11 13.18 15.65 18.79
CA LEU A 11 13.53 14.32 18.27
C LEU A 11 12.71 13.97 17.01
N ILE A 12 11.40 14.25 17.01
CA ILE A 12 10.53 14.00 15.85
C ILE A 12 10.96 14.87 14.66
N PHE A 13 11.26 16.16 14.89
CA PHE A 13 11.74 17.07 13.84
C PHE A 13 13.11 16.70 13.28
N VAL A 14 14.01 16.21 14.14
CA VAL A 14 15.34 15.76 13.73
C VAL A 14 15.22 14.47 12.92
N LEU A 15 14.38 13.52 13.34
CA LEU A 15 14.15 12.27 12.59
C LEU A 15 13.49 12.51 11.23
N SER A 16 12.56 13.47 11.12
CA SER A 16 11.92 13.82 9.84
C SER A 16 12.85 14.62 8.91
N ALA A 17 13.75 15.45 9.45
CA ALA A 17 14.73 16.21 8.65
C ALA A 17 15.88 15.34 8.10
N ILE A 18 16.19 14.20 8.75
CA ILE A 18 17.26 13.30 8.33
C ILE A 18 16.82 12.37 7.18
N TYR A 19 15.53 12.36 6.79
CA TYR A 19 15.07 11.53 5.67
C TYR A 19 15.20 12.28 4.33
N PRO A 20 16.21 11.96 3.48
CA PRO A 20 16.26 12.51 2.14
C PRO A 20 15.14 11.86 1.31
N ALA A 21 14.00 12.54 1.19
CA ALA A 21 13.01 12.17 0.19
C ALA A 21 13.57 12.56 -1.18
N GLY A 22 14.27 11.64 -1.85
CA GLY A 22 14.60 11.78 -3.25
C GLY A 22 13.30 11.92 -4.04
N VAL A 23 12.99 13.13 -4.51
CA VAL A 23 11.83 13.38 -5.35
C VAL A 23 12.23 13.02 -6.78
N PHE A 24 11.96 11.77 -7.16
CA PHE A 24 12.04 11.37 -8.56
C PHE A 24 10.76 11.84 -9.25
N ALA A 25 10.90 12.73 -10.24
CA ALA A 25 9.82 13.08 -11.15
C ALA A 25 9.53 11.84 -12.03
N ASN A 26 8.67 10.94 -11.55
CA ASN A 26 8.41 9.70 -12.26
C ASN A 26 7.45 9.98 -13.43
N SER A 27 7.82 9.51 -14.63
CA SER A 27 6.91 9.47 -15.77
C SER A 27 5.76 8.51 -15.45
N ALA A 28 4.59 8.70 -16.09
CA ALA A 28 3.48 7.76 -15.93
C ALA A 28 3.94 6.34 -16.28
N GLU A 29 3.58 5.36 -15.44
CA GLU A 29 4.02 3.98 -15.64
C GLU A 29 3.53 3.47 -17.01
N PRO A 30 4.39 2.84 -17.83
CA PRO A 30 4.02 2.36 -19.15
C PRO A 30 2.84 1.38 -19.08
N PRO A 31 1.96 1.34 -20.09
CA PRO A 31 0.81 0.46 -20.06
C PRO A 31 1.24 -1.01 -20.09
N GLY A 32 0.63 -1.80 -19.22
CA GLY A 32 0.94 -3.22 -19.08
C GLY A 32 -0.04 -3.97 -18.18
N PHE A 33 0.43 -5.08 -17.64
CA PHE A 33 -0.28 -5.82 -16.59
C PHE A 33 0.71 -6.31 -15.53
N THR A 34 0.18 -6.56 -14.34
CA THR A 34 0.93 -7.09 -13.20
C THR A 34 0.31 -8.39 -12.74
N ILE A 35 1.13 -9.42 -12.60
CA ILE A 35 0.75 -10.70 -11.99
C ILE A 35 1.21 -10.70 -10.54
N ILE A 36 0.28 -10.88 -9.62
CA ILE A 36 0.52 -11.02 -8.18
C ILE A 36 0.59 -12.51 -7.85
N VAL A 37 1.63 -12.89 -7.12
CA VAL A 37 1.79 -14.22 -6.55
C VAL A 37 1.93 -14.08 -5.04
N SER A 38 1.06 -14.74 -4.28
CA SER A 38 1.15 -14.81 -2.82
C SER A 38 2.14 -15.90 -2.41
N ASN A 39 3.02 -15.59 -1.46
CA ASN A 39 4.08 -16.46 -0.93
C ASN A 39 4.83 -17.25 -2.02
N PRO A 40 5.41 -16.57 -3.03
CA PRO A 40 6.07 -17.27 -4.13
C PRO A 40 7.37 -17.94 -3.66
N PRO A 41 7.71 -19.11 -4.21
CA PRO A 41 9.06 -19.67 -4.09
C PRO A 41 10.14 -18.67 -4.49
N ALA A 42 11.31 -18.74 -3.85
CA ALA A 42 12.38 -17.76 -4.08
C ALA A 42 12.88 -17.77 -5.54
N ASP A 43 12.92 -18.95 -6.13
CA ASP A 43 13.32 -19.32 -7.48
C ASP A 43 12.22 -19.13 -8.55
N LEU A 44 10.99 -18.78 -8.14
CA LEU A 44 9.86 -18.61 -9.06
C LEU A 44 10.15 -17.54 -10.12
N SER A 45 10.10 -17.95 -11.38
CA SER A 45 10.28 -17.14 -12.58
C SER A 45 9.08 -17.29 -13.51
N LEU A 46 8.60 -16.16 -14.03
CA LEU A 46 7.47 -16.09 -14.94
C LEU A 46 7.92 -15.61 -16.31
N TYR A 47 7.45 -16.29 -17.36
CA TYR A 47 7.75 -15.94 -18.75
C TYR A 47 6.48 -15.79 -19.56
N ILE A 48 6.49 -14.86 -20.51
CA ILE A 48 5.47 -14.77 -21.54
C ILE A 48 5.97 -15.46 -22.81
N LEU A 49 5.17 -16.41 -23.29
CA LEU A 49 5.39 -17.15 -24.52
C LEU A 49 4.42 -16.68 -25.61
N PHE A 50 4.89 -16.68 -26.86
CA PHE A 50 4.10 -16.37 -28.05
C PHE A 50 4.13 -17.60 -28.98
N PRO A 51 3.21 -18.57 -28.80
CA PRO A 51 3.25 -19.85 -29.50
C PRO A 51 3.13 -19.72 -31.03
N ASP A 52 2.41 -18.72 -31.50
CA ASP A 52 2.14 -18.48 -32.92
C ASP A 52 3.31 -17.82 -33.66
N GLU A 53 4.31 -17.29 -32.94
CA GLU A 53 5.43 -16.58 -33.53
C GLU A 53 6.73 -17.38 -33.39
N GLN A 54 6.99 -18.20 -34.41
CA GLN A 54 8.18 -19.04 -34.48
C GLN A 54 9.45 -18.17 -34.42
N GLY A 55 10.31 -18.45 -33.43
CA GLY A 55 11.59 -17.75 -33.23
C GLY A 55 11.57 -16.60 -32.23
N VAL A 56 10.41 -16.28 -31.61
CA VAL A 56 10.34 -15.29 -30.53
C VAL A 56 10.80 -15.92 -29.21
N ALA A 57 11.83 -15.33 -28.60
CA ALA A 57 12.33 -15.78 -27.31
C ALA A 57 11.31 -15.51 -26.18
N PRO A 58 11.22 -16.40 -25.17
CA PRO A 58 10.42 -16.15 -23.97
C PRO A 58 10.81 -14.84 -23.27
N ILE A 59 9.83 -14.02 -22.91
CA ILE A 59 10.07 -12.76 -22.19
C ILE A 59 10.01 -13.03 -20.69
N LEU A 60 11.13 -12.89 -19.99
CA LEU A 60 11.19 -12.96 -18.53
C LEU A 60 10.53 -11.72 -17.91
N LEU A 61 9.63 -11.94 -16.96
CA LEU A 61 8.96 -10.86 -16.23
C LEU A 61 9.85 -10.31 -15.11
N SER A 62 9.81 -9.00 -14.91
CA SER A 62 10.50 -8.34 -13.80
C SER A 62 9.79 -8.66 -12.48
N LYS A 63 10.52 -9.25 -11.51
CA LYS A 63 10.03 -9.63 -10.18
C LYS A 63 10.36 -8.53 -9.16
N GLU A 64 9.34 -8.03 -8.48
CA GLU A 64 9.46 -7.13 -7.33
C GLU A 64 8.78 -7.78 -6.12
N GLY A 65 9.50 -7.99 -5.02
CA GLY A 65 8.93 -8.53 -3.78
C GLY A 65 8.45 -7.42 -2.85
N LYS A 66 7.24 -7.56 -2.29
CA LYS A 66 6.76 -6.74 -1.16
C LYS A 66 6.08 -7.64 -0.14
N GLY A 67 6.65 -7.71 1.07
CA GLY A 67 6.14 -8.56 2.14
C GLY A 67 5.98 -10.01 1.71
N TRP A 68 4.73 -10.49 1.71
CA TRP A 68 4.35 -11.86 1.31
C TRP A 68 3.89 -11.96 -0.15
N GLU A 69 3.97 -10.90 -0.95
CA GLU A 69 3.60 -10.91 -2.37
C GLU A 69 4.83 -10.66 -3.25
N ALA A 70 4.86 -11.27 -4.44
CA ALA A 70 5.70 -10.79 -5.53
C ALA A 70 4.85 -10.34 -6.72
N TYR A 71 5.30 -9.26 -7.33
CA TYR A 71 4.71 -8.61 -8.47
C TYR A 71 5.58 -8.91 -9.68
N TYR A 72 4.99 -9.50 -10.70
CA TYR A 72 5.64 -9.77 -11.98
C TYR A 72 5.03 -8.85 -13.02
N ARG A 73 5.81 -7.90 -13.53
CA ARG A 73 5.31 -6.88 -14.46
C ARG A 73 5.66 -7.20 -15.89
N PHE A 74 4.67 -7.02 -16.76
CA PHE A 74 4.81 -7.04 -18.21
C PHE A 74 4.33 -5.71 -18.78
N TYR A 75 5.17 -5.05 -19.56
CA TYR A 75 4.80 -3.83 -20.27
C TYR A 75 4.57 -4.12 -21.75
N TYR A 76 3.53 -3.55 -22.35
CA TYR A 76 3.19 -3.84 -23.75
C TYR A 76 4.30 -3.45 -24.74
N HIS A 77 5.16 -2.50 -24.39
CA HIS A 77 6.32 -2.14 -25.22
C HIS A 77 7.41 -3.23 -25.24
N MET A 78 7.38 -4.20 -24.31
CA MET A 78 8.27 -5.36 -24.31
C MET A 78 7.85 -6.39 -25.36
N ASN A 79 6.63 -6.29 -25.91
CA ASN A 79 6.16 -7.22 -26.92
C ASN A 79 6.94 -7.05 -28.24
N PRO A 80 7.72 -8.06 -28.69
CA PRO A 80 8.53 -7.99 -29.90
C PRO A 80 7.70 -7.85 -31.17
N THR A 81 6.48 -8.39 -31.14
CA THR A 81 5.56 -8.45 -32.28
C THR A 81 4.92 -7.09 -32.57
N ARG A 82 5.03 -6.14 -31.60
CA ARG A 82 4.36 -4.83 -31.56
C ARG A 82 2.84 -4.89 -31.74
N SER A 83 2.24 -6.08 -31.81
CA SER A 83 0.79 -6.25 -31.79
C SER A 83 0.30 -6.01 -30.37
N LYS A 84 -0.78 -5.24 -30.22
CA LYS A 84 -1.47 -5.13 -28.93
C LYS A 84 -2.19 -6.43 -28.55
N ASN A 85 -2.28 -7.39 -29.48
CA ASN A 85 -3.02 -8.62 -29.28
C ASN A 85 -2.15 -9.66 -28.56
N LEU A 86 -2.50 -9.92 -27.30
CA LEU A 86 -1.93 -10.95 -26.43
C LEU A 86 -2.89 -12.14 -26.24
N GLU A 87 -3.98 -12.24 -27.03
CA GLU A 87 -5.01 -13.28 -26.88
C GLU A 87 -4.46 -14.70 -26.96
N LYS A 88 -3.34 -14.90 -27.64
CA LYS A 88 -2.67 -16.20 -27.80
C LYS A 88 -1.42 -16.35 -26.95
N ALA A 89 -1.05 -15.30 -26.21
CA ALA A 89 0.11 -15.37 -25.35
C ALA A 89 -0.18 -16.26 -24.13
N VAL A 90 0.82 -17.03 -23.72
CA VAL A 90 0.73 -18.00 -22.65
C VAL A 90 1.72 -17.63 -21.56
N LEU A 91 1.28 -17.68 -20.31
CA LEU A 91 2.16 -17.53 -19.17
C LEU A 91 2.81 -18.88 -18.87
N LYS A 92 4.14 -18.94 -18.94
CA LYS A 92 4.93 -20.06 -18.45
C LYS A 92 5.39 -19.76 -17.03
N VAL A 93 5.04 -20.65 -16.12
CA VAL A 93 5.47 -20.63 -14.72
C VAL A 93 6.61 -21.63 -14.57
N GLN A 94 7.69 -21.21 -13.94
CA GLN A 94 8.86 -22.05 -13.72
C GLN A 94 9.43 -21.82 -12.33
N SER A 95 9.47 -22.89 -11.54
CA SER A 95 10.23 -23.05 -10.30
C SER A 95 10.89 -24.44 -10.32
N ASP A 96 11.77 -24.69 -9.35
CA ASP A 96 12.46 -25.97 -9.15
C ASP A 96 11.45 -27.11 -8.90
N GLU A 97 10.33 -26.82 -8.24
CA GLU A 97 9.30 -27.80 -7.90
C GLU A 97 8.16 -27.90 -8.92
N LYS A 98 7.86 -26.81 -9.66
CA LYS A 98 6.70 -26.73 -10.55
C LYS A 98 7.03 -26.04 -11.86
N SER A 99 6.59 -26.64 -12.96
CA SER A 99 6.54 -25.95 -14.25
C SER A 99 5.25 -26.27 -14.99
N PHE A 100 4.50 -25.22 -15.32
CA PHE A 100 3.25 -25.33 -16.06
C PHE A 100 3.05 -24.10 -16.94
N GLN A 101 2.06 -24.20 -17.83
CA GLN A 101 1.67 -23.12 -18.73
C GLN A 101 0.18 -22.85 -18.56
N CYS A 102 -0.20 -21.59 -18.41
CA CYS A 102 -1.59 -21.18 -18.33
C CYS A 102 -1.89 -20.06 -19.33
N PRO A 103 -3.05 -20.10 -20.02
CA PRO A 103 -3.43 -19.07 -20.97
C PRO A 103 -3.71 -17.75 -20.24
N LEU A 104 -3.38 -16.63 -20.89
CA LEU A 104 -3.79 -15.33 -20.37
C LEU A 104 -5.29 -15.11 -20.63
N PRO A 105 -6.07 -14.60 -19.66
CA PRO A 105 -7.49 -14.33 -19.87
C PRO A 105 -7.68 -13.27 -20.97
N THR A 106 -8.44 -13.58 -22.00
CA THR A 106 -8.63 -12.72 -23.20
C THR A 106 -9.31 -11.38 -22.90
N THR A 107 -10.08 -11.29 -21.81
CA THR A 107 -10.73 -10.05 -21.35
C THR A 107 -9.80 -9.08 -20.62
N THR A 108 -8.58 -9.53 -20.28
CA THR A 108 -7.58 -8.72 -19.57
C THR A 108 -7.19 -7.49 -20.40
N PHE A 109 -7.12 -7.56 -21.71
CA PHE A 109 -6.36 -6.57 -22.51
C PHE A 109 -7.12 -5.28 -22.86
N LYS A 110 -8.28 -5.03 -22.26
CA LYS A 110 -9.11 -3.84 -22.57
C LYS A 110 -8.88 -2.64 -21.63
N MET A 111 -8.24 -2.83 -20.46
CA MET A 111 -8.05 -1.77 -19.47
C MET A 111 -6.57 -1.38 -19.28
N TYR A 112 -6.33 -0.16 -18.82
CA TYR A 112 -5.02 0.36 -18.43
C TYR A 112 -4.64 -0.26 -17.07
N ASN A 113 -3.48 -0.93 -17.00
CA ASN A 113 -2.94 -1.61 -15.81
C ASN A 113 -3.82 -2.73 -15.26
N ASN A 114 -3.81 -3.87 -15.96
CA ASN A 114 -4.55 -5.05 -15.49
C ASN A 114 -3.80 -5.75 -14.37
N LEU A 115 -4.55 -6.18 -13.37
CA LEU A 115 -4.04 -6.93 -12.25
C LEU A 115 -4.54 -8.36 -12.36
N LEU A 116 -3.63 -9.31 -12.29
CA LEU A 116 -3.86 -10.74 -12.39
C LEU A 116 -3.33 -11.39 -11.12
N THR A 117 -3.99 -12.44 -10.63
CA THR A 117 -3.52 -13.24 -9.49
C THR A 117 -3.20 -14.64 -9.98
N LEU A 118 -1.97 -15.09 -9.76
CA LEU A 118 -1.54 -16.45 -10.06
C LEU A 118 -1.81 -17.36 -8.87
N ASP A 119 -2.57 -18.42 -9.11
CA ASP A 119 -2.85 -19.48 -8.16
C ASP A 119 -1.94 -20.67 -8.46
N LEU A 120 -0.88 -20.84 -7.65
CA LEU A 120 0.10 -21.92 -7.82
C LEU A 120 -0.45 -23.31 -7.46
N GLU A 121 -1.55 -23.38 -6.71
CA GLU A 121 -2.20 -24.65 -6.36
C GLU A 121 -3.14 -25.11 -7.47
N GLN A 122 -3.92 -24.17 -8.02
CA GLN A 122 -4.88 -24.44 -9.10
C GLN A 122 -4.27 -24.32 -10.50
N GLU A 123 -2.99 -23.97 -10.60
CA GLU A 123 -2.26 -23.76 -11.86
C GLU A 123 -2.99 -22.82 -12.83
N SER A 124 -3.61 -21.76 -12.28
CA SER A 124 -4.52 -20.90 -13.01
C SER A 124 -4.28 -19.41 -12.73
N LEU A 125 -4.73 -18.57 -13.67
CA LEU A 125 -4.64 -17.13 -13.58
C LEU A 125 -6.04 -16.53 -13.45
N LYS A 126 -6.26 -15.73 -12.41
CA LYS A 126 -7.53 -15.05 -12.13
C LYS A 126 -7.38 -13.56 -12.39
N ILE A 127 -8.43 -12.93 -12.93
CA ILE A 127 -8.46 -11.49 -13.14
C ILE A 127 -8.75 -10.81 -11.80
N GLY A 128 -8.02 -9.75 -11.50
CA GLY A 128 -8.14 -8.98 -10.27
C GLY A 128 -7.30 -9.53 -9.13
N GLN A 129 -7.54 -9.00 -7.95
CA GLN A 129 -6.85 -9.33 -6.69
C GLN A 129 -7.73 -10.19 -5.79
N SER A 130 -7.10 -10.90 -4.84
CA SER A 130 -7.82 -11.61 -3.79
C SER A 130 -8.80 -10.67 -3.06
N PRO A 131 -10.07 -11.08 -2.84
CA PRO A 131 -11.05 -10.27 -2.11
C PRO A 131 -10.61 -9.90 -0.69
N LEU A 132 -9.74 -10.70 -0.09
CA LEU A 132 -9.23 -10.48 1.28
C LEU A 132 -8.01 -9.55 1.33
N ARG A 133 -7.38 -9.27 0.19
CA ARG A 133 -6.16 -8.44 0.13
C ARG A 133 -6.43 -7.03 0.66
N VAL A 134 -7.45 -6.36 0.13
CA VAL A 134 -7.79 -4.99 0.56
C VAL A 134 -8.21 -4.94 2.04
N PRO A 135 -9.16 -5.76 2.53
CA PRO A 135 -9.51 -5.78 3.96
C PRO A 135 -8.31 -6.05 4.88
N LEU A 136 -7.41 -6.97 4.50
CA LEU A 136 -6.22 -7.28 5.29
C LEU A 136 -5.28 -6.08 5.37
N LEU A 137 -4.95 -5.45 4.23
CA LEU A 137 -4.05 -4.29 4.18
C LEU A 137 -4.63 -3.08 4.93
N VAL A 138 -5.94 -2.84 4.80
CA VAL A 138 -6.65 -1.82 5.57
C VAL A 138 -6.58 -2.10 7.07
N SER A 139 -6.82 -3.35 7.47
CA SER A 139 -6.78 -3.75 8.89
C SER A 139 -5.37 -3.60 9.48
N MET A 140 -4.33 -4.00 8.73
CA MET A 140 -2.95 -3.81 9.15
C MET A 140 -2.61 -2.33 9.33
N ARG A 141 -3.02 -1.49 8.38
CA ARG A 141 -2.82 -0.03 8.47
C ARG A 141 -3.47 0.53 9.74
N VAL A 142 -4.73 0.18 9.98
CA VAL A 142 -5.47 0.62 11.17
C VAL A 142 -4.78 0.19 12.45
N VAL A 143 -4.36 -1.09 12.54
CA VAL A 143 -3.67 -1.63 13.73
C VAL A 143 -2.33 -0.91 13.96
N PHE A 144 -1.52 -0.73 12.92
CA PHE A 144 -0.24 -0.03 13.07
C PHE A 144 -0.42 1.41 13.51
N THR A 145 -1.38 2.13 12.94
CA THR A 145 -1.67 3.50 13.37
C THR A 145 -2.14 3.55 14.82
N LEU A 146 -3.07 2.68 15.22
CA LEU A 146 -3.54 2.60 16.61
C LEU A 146 -2.40 2.29 17.60
N ILE A 147 -1.45 1.45 17.22
CA ILE A 147 -0.26 1.17 18.05
C ILE A 147 0.58 2.43 18.21
N ILE A 148 0.93 3.10 17.11
CA ILE A 148 1.81 4.27 17.13
C ILE A 148 1.16 5.42 17.90
N GLU A 149 -0.10 5.74 17.56
CA GLU A 149 -0.81 6.83 18.19
C GLU A 149 -1.14 6.51 19.64
N GLY A 150 -1.48 5.26 19.97
CA GLY A 150 -1.70 4.81 21.34
C GLY A 150 -0.44 4.92 22.20
N LEU A 151 0.73 4.58 21.66
CA LEU A 151 2.01 4.80 22.35
C LEU A 151 2.25 6.29 22.62
N ILE A 152 1.98 7.16 21.64
CA ILE A 152 2.11 8.62 21.81
C ILE A 152 1.07 9.12 22.82
N PHE A 153 -0.15 8.59 22.83
CA PHE A 153 -1.20 8.94 23.77
C PHE A 153 -0.79 8.61 25.22
N ILE A 154 -0.15 7.45 25.42
CA ILE A 154 0.48 7.05 26.69
C ILE A 154 1.60 8.02 27.09
N LEU A 155 2.49 8.38 26.15
CA LEU A 155 3.61 9.29 26.40
C LEU A 155 3.14 10.71 26.74
N PHE A 156 2.01 11.14 26.18
CA PHE A 156 1.32 12.36 26.57
C PHE A 156 0.66 12.25 27.94
N GLY A 157 0.61 11.06 28.54
CA GLY A 157 0.13 10.81 29.89
C GLY A 157 -1.37 10.65 30.00
N TYR A 158 -2.07 10.35 28.91
CA TYR A 158 -3.49 10.02 28.94
C TYR A 158 -3.69 8.62 29.54
N ARG A 159 -4.44 8.54 30.64
CA ARG A 159 -4.66 7.28 31.38
C ARG A 159 -6.13 6.98 31.66
N LYS A 160 -7.04 7.94 31.47
CA LYS A 160 -8.46 7.73 31.78
C LYS A 160 -9.13 6.84 30.75
N LYS A 161 -9.93 5.89 31.22
CA LYS A 161 -10.71 4.96 30.37
C LYS A 161 -11.54 5.71 29.32
N ASP A 162 -12.22 6.78 29.70
CA ASP A 162 -13.06 7.56 28.79
C ASP A 162 -12.24 8.22 27.66
N SER A 163 -11.00 8.64 27.96
CA SER A 163 -10.09 9.23 26.97
C SER A 163 -9.57 8.18 25.99
N TRP A 164 -9.34 6.95 26.47
CA TRP A 164 -9.00 5.79 25.63
C TRP A 164 -10.14 5.34 24.72
N ILE A 165 -11.38 5.29 25.24
CA ILE A 165 -12.56 4.99 24.42
C ILE A 165 -12.71 6.04 23.31
N THR A 166 -12.58 7.33 23.67
CA THR A 166 -12.62 8.43 22.71
C THR A 166 -11.53 8.29 21.66
N PHE A 167 -10.31 7.95 22.08
CA PHE A 167 -9.17 7.69 21.18
C PHE A 167 -9.49 6.61 20.15
N PHE A 168 -9.92 5.42 20.59
CA PHE A 168 -10.23 4.32 19.69
C PHE A 168 -11.35 4.67 18.71
N ILE A 169 -12.41 5.33 19.17
CA ILE A 169 -13.54 5.71 18.31
C ILE A 169 -13.10 6.70 17.23
N ILE A 170 -12.37 7.76 17.61
CA ILE A 170 -11.91 8.77 16.65
C ILE A 170 -11.02 8.12 15.59
N ASN A 171 -9.96 7.41 16.02
CA ASN A 171 -9.01 6.77 15.13
C ASN A 171 -9.68 5.74 14.18
N LEU A 172 -10.62 4.92 14.69
CA LEU A 172 -11.31 3.95 13.84
C LEU A 172 -12.20 4.61 12.79
N ILE A 173 -12.90 5.69 13.15
CA ILE A 173 -13.77 6.43 12.22
C ILE A 173 -12.92 7.12 11.16
N THR A 174 -11.86 7.82 11.54
CA THR A 174 -11.02 8.57 10.60
C THR A 174 -10.25 7.65 9.67
N GLN A 175 -9.62 6.60 10.19
CA GLN A 175 -8.90 5.64 9.36
C GLN A 175 -9.85 4.80 8.50
N GLY A 176 -11.01 4.41 9.03
CA GLY A 176 -12.05 3.72 8.24
C GLY A 176 -12.51 4.58 7.07
N GLY A 177 -12.82 5.86 7.32
CA GLY A 177 -13.20 6.82 6.28
C GLY A 177 -12.10 7.05 5.24
N LEU A 178 -10.85 7.21 5.68
CA LEU A 178 -9.69 7.38 4.80
C LEU A 178 -9.49 6.18 3.86
N ASN A 179 -9.60 4.96 4.38
CA ASN A 179 -9.42 3.75 3.56
C ASN A 179 -10.54 3.57 2.53
N VAL A 180 -11.78 3.90 2.88
CA VAL A 180 -12.91 3.90 1.92
C VAL A 180 -12.65 4.88 0.79
N LEU A 181 -12.17 6.09 1.11
CA LEU A 181 -11.87 7.12 0.12
C LEU A 181 -10.75 6.70 -0.85
N LEU A 182 -9.73 6.00 -0.34
CA LEU A 182 -8.53 5.63 -1.11
C LEU A 182 -8.65 4.33 -1.91
N THR A 183 -9.71 3.55 -1.71
CA THR A 183 -9.95 2.28 -2.42
C THR A 183 -10.69 2.48 -3.76
N GLY A 184 -10.98 3.74 -4.15
CA GLY A 184 -11.68 4.07 -5.39
C GLY A 184 -10.90 3.75 -6.68
N PRO A 185 -11.58 3.34 -7.77
CA PRO A 185 -10.95 2.84 -9.00
C PRO A 185 -10.11 3.85 -9.79
N ASP A 186 -10.28 5.16 -9.56
CA ASP A 186 -9.67 6.22 -10.40
C ASP A 186 -8.40 6.87 -9.81
N LEU A 187 -7.88 6.39 -8.69
CA LEU A 187 -6.80 7.08 -7.98
C LEU A 187 -5.38 6.78 -8.49
N ALA A 188 -5.20 5.86 -9.44
CA ALA A 188 -3.88 5.31 -9.81
C ALA A 188 -2.79 6.36 -10.10
N ASN A 189 -3.13 7.45 -10.80
CA ASN A 189 -2.14 8.46 -11.22
C ASN A 189 -1.85 9.56 -10.19
N TYR A 190 -2.74 9.74 -9.19
CA TYR A 190 -2.61 10.80 -8.19
C TYR A 190 -2.73 10.27 -6.75
N TRP A 191 -2.57 8.96 -6.56
CA TRP A 191 -2.85 8.29 -5.30
C TRP A 191 -2.04 8.87 -4.15
N VAL A 192 -0.75 9.17 -4.36
CA VAL A 192 0.13 9.78 -3.35
C VAL A 192 -0.34 11.18 -2.97
N ILE A 193 -0.78 11.99 -3.95
CA ILE A 193 -1.27 13.34 -3.70
C ILE A 193 -2.61 13.27 -2.94
N ALA A 194 -3.54 12.46 -3.41
CA ALA A 194 -4.83 12.23 -2.74
C ALA A 194 -4.64 11.71 -1.30
N PHE A 195 -3.68 10.81 -1.09
CA PHE A 195 -3.29 10.30 0.21
C PHE A 195 -2.84 11.43 1.16
N ILE A 196 -1.87 12.24 0.75
CA ILE A 196 -1.35 13.35 1.57
C ILE A 196 -2.46 14.36 1.91
N PHE A 197 -3.28 14.75 0.93
CA PHE A 197 -4.38 15.70 1.19
C PHE A 197 -5.42 15.13 2.15
N SER A 198 -5.76 13.85 2.00
CA SER A 198 -6.74 13.20 2.89
C SER A 198 -6.21 13.08 4.32
N GLU A 199 -4.92 12.80 4.48
CA GLU A 199 -4.25 12.75 5.79
C GLU A 199 -4.25 14.13 6.49
N ILE A 200 -4.08 15.23 5.74
CA ILE A 200 -4.21 16.58 6.31
C ILE A 200 -5.63 16.81 6.85
N ILE A 201 -6.67 16.37 6.14
CA ILE A 201 -8.06 16.48 6.58
C ILE A 201 -8.29 15.64 7.84
N VAL A 202 -7.71 14.44 7.90
CA VAL A 202 -7.76 13.56 9.08
C VAL A 202 -7.12 14.26 10.28
N ILE A 203 -5.89 14.78 10.15
CA ILE A 203 -5.19 15.51 11.22
C ILE A 203 -6.05 16.65 11.79
N VAL A 204 -6.67 17.45 10.93
CA VAL A 204 -7.52 18.58 11.36
C VAL A 204 -8.77 18.08 12.08
N THR A 205 -9.44 17.09 11.50
CA THR A 205 -10.64 16.46 12.08
C THR A 205 -10.34 15.88 13.47
N GLU A 206 -9.24 15.13 13.60
CA GLU A 206 -8.82 14.54 14.86
C GLU A 206 -8.46 15.60 15.89
N ALA A 207 -7.71 16.64 15.51
CA ALA A 207 -7.36 17.72 16.43
C ALA A 207 -8.61 18.40 17.02
N ILE A 208 -9.64 18.63 16.20
CA ILE A 208 -10.92 19.21 16.64
C ILE A 208 -11.67 18.22 17.55
N ALA A 209 -11.75 16.94 17.15
CA ALA A 209 -12.44 15.90 17.91
C ALA A 209 -11.79 15.66 19.28
N PHE A 210 -10.47 15.52 19.34
CA PHE A 210 -9.74 15.37 20.60
C PHE A 210 -9.86 16.61 21.49
N ALA A 211 -9.79 17.82 20.94
CA ALA A 211 -9.94 19.05 21.72
C ALA A 211 -11.34 19.26 22.30
N SER A 212 -12.37 18.65 21.72
CA SER A 212 -13.76 18.77 22.14
C SER A 212 -14.21 17.63 23.05
N LEU A 213 -13.83 16.39 22.74
CA LEU A 213 -14.31 15.18 23.42
C LEU A 213 -13.41 14.76 24.59
N VAL A 214 -12.09 14.97 24.51
CA VAL A 214 -11.16 14.54 25.56
C VAL A 214 -10.97 15.64 26.61
N LYS A 215 -11.51 15.40 27.82
CA LYS A 215 -11.51 16.35 28.94
C LYS A 215 -10.41 16.10 30.00
N GLU A 216 -9.54 15.11 29.80
CA GLU A 216 -8.49 14.76 30.78
C GLU A 216 -7.46 15.88 30.99
N PHE A 217 -7.12 16.62 29.93
CA PHE A 217 -6.17 17.73 29.97
C PHE A 217 -6.69 18.96 29.20
N LYS A 218 -5.91 20.06 29.20
CA LYS A 218 -6.22 21.28 28.45
C LYS A 218 -6.30 21.01 26.93
N LYS A 219 -7.23 21.68 26.24
CA LYS A 219 -7.45 21.56 24.78
C LYS A 219 -6.17 21.66 23.95
N ARG A 220 -5.26 22.60 24.29
CA ARG A 220 -3.96 22.76 23.60
C ARG A 220 -3.11 21.48 23.61
N LYS A 221 -3.16 20.71 24.70
CA LYS A 221 -2.43 19.44 24.81
C LYS A 221 -3.06 18.36 23.93
N ALA A 222 -4.40 18.33 23.85
CA ALA A 222 -5.13 17.40 22.99
C ALA A 222 -4.87 17.68 21.50
N VAL A 223 -4.85 18.95 21.09
CA VAL A 223 -4.48 19.36 19.73
C VAL A 223 -3.03 18.98 19.41
N LEU A 224 -2.09 19.28 20.32
CA LEU A 224 -0.68 18.95 20.12
C LEU A 224 -0.46 17.43 20.02
N TYR A 225 -1.17 16.66 20.84
CA TYR A 225 -1.20 15.20 20.76
C TYR A 225 -1.66 14.74 19.37
N ALA A 226 -2.84 15.18 18.92
CA ALA A 226 -3.43 14.72 17.67
C ALA A 226 -2.51 15.00 16.48
N ILE A 227 -1.97 16.22 16.40
CA ILE A 227 -1.03 16.60 15.32
C ILE A 227 0.21 15.71 15.34
N LEU A 228 0.86 15.53 16.50
CA LEU A 228 2.10 14.76 16.58
C LEU A 228 1.89 13.26 16.38
N ALA A 229 0.79 12.72 16.90
CA ALA A 229 0.42 11.31 16.74
C ALA A 229 0.18 10.97 15.27
N ASN A 230 -0.64 11.78 14.60
CA ASN A 230 -0.96 11.58 13.18
C ASN A 230 0.25 11.82 12.27
N ILE A 231 1.12 12.82 12.54
CA ILE A 231 2.34 13.01 11.75
C ILE A 231 3.28 11.80 11.92
N ALA A 232 3.44 11.30 13.15
CA ALA A 232 4.27 10.14 13.40
C ALA A 232 3.72 8.88 12.70
N SER A 233 2.41 8.66 12.75
CA SER A 233 1.77 7.54 12.06
C SER A 233 1.81 7.69 10.54
N LEU A 234 1.69 8.90 10.00
CA LEU A 234 1.85 9.18 8.57
C LEU A 234 3.25 8.82 8.07
N ILE A 235 4.30 9.24 8.78
CA ILE A 235 5.70 8.94 8.42
C ILE A 235 5.93 7.43 8.48
N ALA A 236 5.50 6.78 9.57
CA ALA A 236 5.65 5.34 9.73
C ALA A 236 4.85 4.54 8.69
N GLY A 237 3.64 4.99 8.36
CA GLY A 237 2.79 4.43 7.32
C GLY A 237 3.43 4.54 5.93
N GLY A 238 4.00 5.70 5.61
CA GLY A 238 4.76 5.90 4.38
C GLY A 238 5.96 4.95 4.25
N LEU A 239 6.69 4.71 5.35
CA LEU A 239 7.77 3.72 5.37
C LEU A 239 7.24 2.29 5.20
N LEU A 240 6.13 1.93 5.86
CA LEU A 240 5.53 0.60 5.76
C LEU A 240 5.08 0.26 4.32
N ILE A 241 4.56 1.22 3.57
CA ILE A 241 4.16 1.05 2.15
C ILE A 241 5.35 0.63 1.26
N SER A 242 6.59 0.94 1.67
CA SER A 242 7.78 0.52 0.93
C SER A 242 8.11 -0.96 1.10
N TYR A 243 7.58 -1.60 2.14
CA TYR A 243 7.88 -3.00 2.48
C TYR A 243 6.66 -3.93 2.40
N LEU A 244 5.45 -3.41 2.62
CA LEU A 244 4.21 -4.17 2.57
C LEU A 244 3.62 -4.19 1.15
N PRO A 245 2.81 -5.20 0.84
CA PRO A 245 1.99 -5.16 -0.36
C PRO A 245 1.08 -3.92 -0.38
N VAL A 246 0.94 -3.35 -1.56
CA VAL A 246 0.11 -2.17 -1.88
C VAL A 246 -0.83 -2.52 -3.02
#